data_AF-A0A8X7VDC5-F1
#
_entry.id   AF-A0A8X7VDC5-F1
#
_cell.length_a   1.000
_cell.length_b   1.000
_cell.length_c   1.000
_cell.angle_alpha   90.00
_cell.angle_beta   90.00
_cell.angle_gamma   90.00
#
_symmetry.space_group_name_H-M   'P 1'
#
loop_
_entity.id
_entity.type
_entity.pdbx_description
1 polymer ?
#
loop_
_entity_poly.entity_id
_entity_poly.type
_entity_poly.pdbx_seq_one_letter_code
_entity_poly.pdbx_strand_id
1 'polypeptide(L)'
;MQRKMEIANTKWVAAAASIWIQSFSGASYTFGIYSSLLKSSQSYDQSTLDTVSVCKDIGANVGILSGLFYTAVASGRSGNGRFFSGPWVVIFVGLLQWFVGYGFIWMATSGVIERPPVAVMCFFMFLAGHCQPFFNTAIVVTAVRNFSDYGGTAVGIMKGYIGLSGAVLVQMYHIFCKGDPTNYLLLLAVVPSLLILTTMPFVRTYDTVIANDKKHLNGLSTISLIIVTYLMIVILVENIIGMSMTMKICSFTLLVLLLASPLLVAVRAHREEKDRFMSLDFPVTEKTTLLDAPKLNPSPDNVVMSNDMDVLQAIRTTNFWLLFTAMLCGMGSGLATVNNIRQVGESLRYSTVQLNSLVSLWSIWNFLGRFGSGYISDAYLHSHGWPRPVFMAITLALMAIGHVVMASGLLGNLYIGSLIVGLAYGSQWALMPTITSEIFGIRHMGTIFYTISIASPVGSYFFSVKVIGYLYDQVASVDDHSCYGNHCFSTSFVIMAAMAMLGSLVAFVLFLRTKKFYATLVAKRILK
;
A
#
# COMPACT_ATOMS: atom_id res chain seq x y z
N MET A 1 -18.66 -31.39 0.04
CA MET A 1 -18.74 -29.91 0.07
C MET A 1 -18.08 -29.33 1.33
N GLN A 2 -18.36 -29.87 2.54
CA GLN A 2 -17.69 -29.49 3.80
C GLN A 2 -16.15 -29.50 3.75
N ARG A 3 -15.52 -30.55 3.22
CA ARG A 3 -14.05 -30.64 3.11
C ARG A 3 -13.39 -29.58 2.19
N LYS A 4 -14.12 -29.05 1.20
CA LYS A 4 -13.64 -27.93 0.35
C LYS A 4 -13.81 -26.58 1.06
N MET A 5 -14.83 -26.45 1.93
CA MET A 5 -15.05 -25.26 2.75
C MET A 5 -14.05 -25.13 3.90
N GLU A 6 -13.55 -26.24 4.47
CA GLU A 6 -12.47 -26.21 5.48
C GLU A 6 -11.13 -25.71 4.92
N ILE A 7 -10.78 -26.10 3.68
CA ILE A 7 -9.54 -25.64 3.01
C ILE A 7 -9.57 -24.13 2.74
N ALA A 8 -10.76 -23.57 2.47
CA ALA A 8 -10.94 -22.16 2.12
C ALA A 8 -10.89 -21.20 3.31
N ASN A 9 -11.03 -21.69 4.54
CA ASN A 9 -11.15 -20.87 5.74
C ASN A 9 -9.85 -20.86 6.57
N THR A 10 -8.76 -20.37 5.98
CA THR A 10 -7.48 -20.21 6.69
C THR A 10 -6.92 -18.80 6.53
N LYS A 11 -6.09 -18.37 7.50
CA LYS A 11 -5.35 -17.11 7.39
C LYS A 11 -4.44 -17.05 6.16
N TRP A 12 -3.96 -18.19 5.69
CA TRP A 12 -3.12 -18.30 4.50
C TRP A 12 -3.89 -18.06 3.21
N VAL A 13 -5.12 -18.58 3.10
CA VAL A 13 -6.02 -18.26 1.99
C VAL A 13 -6.42 -16.78 2.02
N ALA A 14 -6.69 -16.22 3.21
CA ALA A 14 -6.94 -14.78 3.35
C ALA A 14 -5.74 -13.93 2.91
N ALA A 15 -4.51 -14.37 3.21
CA ALA A 15 -3.29 -13.70 2.74
C ALA A 15 -3.15 -13.77 1.22
N ALA A 16 -3.37 -14.94 0.60
CA ALA A 16 -3.32 -15.09 -0.85
C ALA A 16 -4.40 -14.25 -1.57
N ALA A 17 -5.63 -14.24 -1.06
CA ALA A 17 -6.71 -13.40 -1.57
C ALA A 17 -6.38 -11.91 -1.44
N SER A 18 -5.78 -11.50 -0.32
CA SER A 18 -5.32 -10.12 -0.10
C SER A 18 -4.23 -9.70 -1.09
N ILE A 19 -3.27 -10.58 -1.40
CA ILE A 19 -2.24 -10.36 -2.42
C ILE A 19 -2.88 -10.13 -3.79
N TRP A 20 -3.87 -10.95 -4.15
CA TRP A 20 -4.60 -10.81 -5.41
C TRP A 20 -5.31 -9.46 -5.49
N ILE A 21 -6.10 -9.09 -4.49
CA ILE A 21 -6.78 -7.79 -4.47
C ILE A 21 -5.77 -6.64 -4.59
N GLN A 22 -4.70 -6.65 -3.80
CA GLN A 22 -3.70 -5.59 -3.82
C GLN A 22 -2.98 -5.46 -5.16
N SER A 23 -2.77 -6.57 -5.88
CA SER A 23 -2.13 -6.59 -7.22
C SER A 23 -2.91 -5.83 -8.28
N PHE A 24 -4.19 -5.51 -8.05
CA PHE A 24 -5.03 -4.73 -8.97
C PHE A 24 -5.57 -3.43 -8.36
N SER A 25 -5.21 -3.10 -7.12
CA SER A 25 -5.81 -1.99 -6.37
C SER A 25 -5.14 -0.61 -6.55
N GLY A 26 -4.02 -0.51 -7.27
CA GLY A 26 -3.28 0.75 -7.44
C GLY A 26 -3.42 1.38 -8.82
N ALA A 27 -4.61 1.38 -9.41
CA ALA A 27 -4.89 2.10 -10.65
C ALA A 27 -4.70 3.63 -10.54
N SER A 28 -4.60 4.18 -9.33
CA SER A 28 -4.19 5.57 -9.14
C SER A 28 -2.79 5.88 -9.69
N TYR A 29 -1.91 4.86 -9.76
CA TYR A 29 -0.56 4.97 -10.33
C TYR A 29 -0.56 4.98 -11.87
N THR A 30 -1.67 4.60 -12.51
CA THR A 30 -1.80 4.54 -13.97
C THR A 30 -2.63 5.68 -14.55
N PHE A 31 -2.88 6.75 -13.76
CA PHE A 31 -3.58 7.96 -14.22
C PHE A 31 -3.00 8.53 -15.52
N GLY A 32 -1.67 8.50 -15.68
CA GLY A 32 -1.00 8.97 -16.90
C GLY A 32 -1.38 8.24 -18.18
N ILE A 33 -1.99 7.05 -18.10
CA ILE A 33 -2.47 6.31 -19.29
C ILE A 33 -3.70 6.98 -19.90
N TYR A 34 -4.62 7.51 -19.08
CA TYR A 34 -5.90 8.05 -19.54
C TYR A 34 -6.07 9.56 -19.28
N SER A 35 -5.09 10.22 -18.66
CA SER A 35 -5.16 11.66 -18.36
C SER A 35 -5.28 12.52 -19.62
N SER A 36 -4.59 12.15 -20.70
CA SER A 36 -4.66 12.83 -22.00
C SER A 36 -6.04 12.69 -22.66
N LEU A 37 -6.62 11.49 -22.62
CA LEU A 37 -7.99 11.22 -23.06
C LEU A 37 -9.00 12.04 -22.25
N LEU A 38 -8.83 12.08 -20.93
CA LEU A 38 -9.70 12.86 -20.06
C LEU A 38 -9.63 14.36 -20.40
N LYS A 39 -8.42 14.87 -20.65
CA LYS A 39 -8.22 16.27 -21.04
C LYS A 39 -8.90 16.60 -22.37
N SER A 40 -8.69 15.77 -23.39
CA SER A 40 -9.23 16.03 -24.74
C SER A 40 -10.74 15.84 -24.81
N SER A 41 -11.25 14.72 -24.30
CA SER A 41 -12.70 14.39 -24.34
C SER A 41 -13.54 15.38 -23.53
N GLN A 42 -12.99 15.89 -22.43
CA GLN A 42 -13.68 16.83 -21.55
C GLN A 42 -13.22 18.27 -21.79
N SER A 43 -12.53 18.59 -22.89
CA SER A 43 -12.04 19.94 -23.23
C SER A 43 -11.48 20.72 -22.02
N TYR A 44 -10.63 20.06 -21.24
CA TYR A 44 -9.99 20.67 -20.06
C TYR A 44 -8.67 21.32 -20.46
N ASP A 45 -8.36 22.44 -19.81
CA ASP A 45 -7.00 22.95 -19.77
C ASP A 45 -6.15 22.13 -18.78
N GLN A 46 -4.85 22.45 -18.68
CA GLN A 46 -3.95 21.72 -17.79
C GLN A 46 -4.33 21.92 -16.31
N SER A 47 -4.68 23.15 -15.91
CA SER A 47 -5.05 23.48 -14.53
C SER A 47 -6.28 22.70 -14.04
N THR A 48 -7.29 22.57 -14.91
CA THR A 48 -8.49 21.78 -14.60
C THR A 48 -8.17 20.30 -14.48
N LEU A 49 -7.34 19.75 -15.38
CA LEU A 49 -6.90 18.35 -15.30
C LEU A 49 -6.12 18.08 -14.00
N ASP A 50 -5.24 19.00 -13.61
CA ASP A 50 -4.46 18.89 -12.37
C ASP A 50 -5.38 18.93 -11.14
N THR A 51 -6.41 19.78 -11.16
CA THR A 51 -7.45 19.82 -10.11
C THR A 51 -8.19 18.49 -9.98
N VAL A 52 -8.56 17.88 -11.11
CA VAL A 52 -9.18 16.54 -11.13
C VAL A 52 -8.21 15.49 -10.57
N SER A 53 -6.94 15.53 -10.97
CA SER A 53 -5.90 14.64 -10.45
C SER A 53 -5.70 14.79 -8.93
N VAL A 54 -5.76 16.01 -8.40
CA VAL A 54 -5.68 16.24 -6.95
C VAL A 54 -6.83 15.54 -6.20
N CYS A 55 -8.04 15.52 -6.76
CA CYS A 55 -9.18 14.84 -6.14
C CYS A 55 -8.96 13.32 -6.00
N LYS A 56 -8.30 12.69 -6.98
CA LYS A 56 -7.84 11.30 -6.90
C LYS A 56 -6.91 11.09 -5.71
N ASP A 57 -5.91 11.96 -5.56
CA ASP A 57 -4.89 11.85 -4.52
C ASP A 57 -5.49 12.09 -3.12
N ILE A 58 -6.43 13.04 -2.99
CA ILE A 58 -7.20 13.23 -1.76
C ILE A 58 -7.97 11.95 -1.42
N GLY A 59 -8.71 11.38 -2.39
CA GLY A 59 -9.43 10.12 -2.19
C GLY A 59 -8.50 8.99 -1.72
N ALA A 60 -7.36 8.81 -2.37
CA ALA A 60 -6.41 7.74 -2.05
C ALA A 60 -5.77 7.85 -0.65
N ASN A 61 -5.73 9.06 -0.06
CA ASN A 61 -5.06 9.33 1.22
C ASN A 61 -6.02 9.60 2.39
N VAL A 62 -7.25 10.08 2.15
CA VAL A 62 -8.24 10.36 3.19
C VAL A 62 -9.07 9.10 3.44
N GLY A 63 -8.63 8.24 4.37
CA GLY A 63 -9.26 6.95 4.62
C GLY A 63 -9.98 6.78 5.96
N ILE A 64 -10.25 7.87 6.70
CA ILE A 64 -10.84 7.81 8.06
C ILE A 64 -12.14 7.00 8.06
N LEU A 65 -13.01 7.21 7.06
CA LEU A 65 -14.27 6.49 6.91
C LEU A 65 -14.07 4.98 6.77
N SER A 66 -13.05 4.54 6.03
CA SER A 66 -12.74 3.11 5.90
C SER A 66 -12.36 2.47 7.24
N GLY A 67 -11.62 3.19 8.08
CA GLY A 67 -11.23 2.77 9.42
C GLY A 67 -12.43 2.66 10.36
N LEU A 68 -13.26 3.71 10.42
CA LEU A 68 -14.48 3.72 11.23
C LEU A 68 -15.42 2.59 10.83
N PHE A 69 -15.60 2.39 9.52
CA PHE A 69 -16.43 1.33 8.99
C PHE A 69 -15.86 -0.05 9.34
N TYR A 70 -14.55 -0.27 9.19
CA TYR A 70 -13.91 -1.51 9.61
C TYR A 70 -14.10 -1.79 11.10
N THR A 71 -13.92 -0.78 11.97
CA THR A 71 -14.19 -0.95 13.40
C THR A 71 -15.64 -1.37 13.63
N ALA A 72 -16.60 -0.74 12.95
CA ALA A 72 -18.03 -1.02 13.13
C ALA A 72 -18.42 -2.43 12.67
N VAL A 73 -17.90 -2.90 11.53
CA VAL A 73 -18.35 -4.16 10.89
C VAL A 73 -17.42 -5.36 11.12
N ALA A 74 -16.16 -5.14 11.53
CA ALA A 74 -15.15 -6.19 11.61
C ALA A 74 -14.43 -6.28 12.97
N SER A 75 -14.76 -5.43 13.95
CA SER A 75 -14.14 -5.47 15.29
C SER A 75 -15.07 -5.94 16.42
N GLY A 76 -16.33 -6.27 16.13
CA GLY A 76 -17.21 -6.94 17.09
C GLY A 76 -16.79 -8.39 17.31
N ARG A 77 -16.88 -8.89 18.56
CA ARG A 77 -16.64 -10.32 18.87
C ARG A 77 -17.54 -11.17 17.99
N SER A 78 -16.91 -12.00 17.16
CA SER A 78 -17.52 -13.05 16.36
C SER A 78 -18.41 -13.91 17.28
N GLY A 79 -19.72 -13.70 17.26
CA GLY A 79 -20.64 -14.31 18.22
C GLY A 79 -22.12 -14.13 17.86
N ASN A 80 -22.49 -13.02 17.23
CA ASN A 80 -23.82 -12.88 16.64
C ASN A 80 -23.68 -12.97 15.12
N GLY A 81 -24.27 -14.02 14.53
CA GLY A 81 -24.25 -14.35 13.10
C GLY A 81 -24.90 -13.31 12.17
N ARG A 82 -24.46 -12.05 12.22
CA ARG A 82 -24.82 -11.03 11.25
C ARG A 82 -24.11 -11.34 9.94
N PHE A 83 -24.90 -11.59 8.90
CA PHE A 83 -24.45 -11.75 7.52
C PHE A 83 -23.49 -10.63 7.07
N PHE A 84 -23.67 -9.41 7.59
CA PHE A 84 -22.87 -8.20 7.31
C PHE A 84 -21.70 -7.96 8.29
N SER A 85 -21.01 -9.01 8.71
CA SER A 85 -19.86 -8.90 9.63
C SER A 85 -18.58 -9.42 8.99
N GLY A 86 -17.53 -8.62 9.01
CA GLY A 86 -16.17 -8.99 8.62
C GLY A 86 -15.48 -8.03 7.64
N PRO A 87 -14.16 -8.21 7.42
CA PRO A 87 -13.36 -7.35 6.55
C PRO A 87 -13.87 -7.28 5.10
N TRP A 88 -14.46 -8.37 4.59
CA TRP A 88 -15.00 -8.44 3.22
C TRP A 88 -16.07 -7.38 2.93
N VAL A 89 -16.85 -6.96 3.93
CA VAL A 89 -17.89 -5.92 3.78
C VAL A 89 -17.23 -4.56 3.49
N VAL A 90 -16.09 -4.28 4.13
CA VAL A 90 -15.31 -3.07 3.87
C VAL A 90 -14.76 -3.09 2.45
N ILE A 91 -14.27 -4.23 1.99
CA ILE A 91 -13.82 -4.42 0.60
C ILE A 91 -14.98 -4.20 -0.37
N PHE A 92 -16.17 -4.72 -0.08
CA PHE A 92 -17.35 -4.53 -0.93
C PHE A 92 -17.73 -3.06 -1.10
N VAL A 93 -17.68 -2.26 -0.03
CA VAL A 93 -17.93 -0.80 -0.12
C VAL A 93 -16.84 -0.11 -0.94
N GLY A 94 -15.59 -0.53 -0.83
CA GLY A 94 -14.51 -0.06 -1.72
C GLY A 94 -14.75 -0.45 -3.18
N LEU A 95 -15.24 -1.66 -3.44
CA LEU A 95 -15.54 -2.18 -4.77
C LEU A 95 -16.65 -1.36 -5.45
N LEU A 96 -17.69 -0.98 -4.72
CA LEU A 96 -18.74 -0.09 -5.24
C LEU A 96 -18.16 1.28 -5.65
N GLN A 97 -17.29 1.86 -4.82
CA GLN A 97 -16.63 3.14 -5.13
C GLN A 97 -15.71 3.01 -6.34
N TRP A 98 -14.96 1.92 -6.45
CA TRP A 98 -14.10 1.61 -7.59
C TRP A 98 -14.91 1.52 -8.89
N PHE A 99 -15.97 0.70 -8.90
CA PHE A 99 -16.81 0.48 -10.07
C PHE A 99 -17.51 1.76 -10.51
N VAL A 100 -18.09 2.51 -9.55
CA VAL A 100 -18.73 3.80 -9.84
C VAL A 100 -17.71 4.83 -10.33
N GLY A 101 -16.58 5.00 -9.64
CA GLY A 101 -15.56 5.97 -10.02
C GLY A 101 -15.04 5.74 -11.44
N TYR A 102 -14.45 4.57 -11.71
CA TYR A 102 -13.92 4.26 -13.04
C TYR A 102 -15.00 4.10 -14.11
N GLY A 103 -16.17 3.55 -13.75
CA GLY A 103 -17.29 3.40 -14.67
C GLY A 103 -17.85 4.73 -15.17
N PHE A 104 -18.04 5.72 -14.29
CA PHE A 104 -18.51 7.04 -14.69
C PHE A 104 -17.43 7.86 -15.41
N ILE A 105 -16.15 7.71 -15.05
CA ILE A 105 -15.06 8.30 -15.84
C ILE A 105 -15.08 7.72 -17.26
N TRP A 106 -15.18 6.40 -17.39
CA TRP A 106 -15.29 5.74 -18.70
C TRP A 106 -16.50 6.25 -19.49
N MET A 107 -17.69 6.27 -18.91
CA MET A 107 -18.91 6.74 -19.58
C MET A 107 -18.78 8.20 -20.07
N ALA A 108 -18.17 9.08 -19.26
CA ALA A 108 -17.94 10.47 -19.66
C ALA A 108 -16.93 10.59 -20.81
N THR A 109 -15.83 9.84 -20.75
CA THR A 109 -14.77 9.89 -21.79
C THR A 109 -15.16 9.22 -23.10
N SER A 110 -16.07 8.23 -23.05
CA SER A 110 -16.59 7.52 -24.22
C SER A 110 -17.81 8.18 -24.85
N GLY A 111 -18.32 9.26 -24.26
CA GLY A 111 -19.50 9.98 -24.75
C GLY A 111 -20.83 9.28 -24.49
N VAL A 112 -20.87 8.28 -23.61
CA VAL A 112 -22.11 7.59 -23.19
C VAL A 112 -23.00 8.52 -22.36
N ILE A 113 -22.38 9.39 -21.55
CA ILE A 113 -23.07 10.48 -20.84
C ILE A 113 -22.60 11.83 -21.34
N GLU A 114 -23.44 12.85 -21.20
CA GLU A 114 -23.04 14.23 -21.44
C GLU A 114 -21.87 14.63 -20.55
N ARG A 115 -21.05 15.56 -21.04
CA ARG A 115 -19.87 16.08 -20.34
C ARG A 115 -20.27 16.57 -18.94
N PRO A 116 -19.85 15.88 -17.86
CA PRO A 116 -20.19 16.30 -16.52
C PRO A 116 -19.48 17.62 -16.17
N PRO A 117 -20.06 18.43 -15.28
CA PRO A 117 -19.34 19.56 -14.68
C PRO A 117 -18.05 19.09 -14.01
N VAL A 118 -17.02 19.95 -13.97
CA VAL A 118 -15.71 19.63 -13.39
C VAL A 118 -15.85 19.07 -11.96
N ALA A 119 -16.71 19.65 -11.13
CA ALA A 119 -16.97 19.18 -9.77
C ALA A 119 -17.49 17.73 -9.70
N VAL A 120 -18.32 17.32 -10.67
CA VAL A 120 -18.85 15.96 -10.76
C VAL A 120 -17.76 14.99 -11.23
N MET A 121 -16.93 15.40 -12.20
CA MET A 121 -15.75 14.62 -12.59
C MET A 121 -14.74 14.47 -11.45
N CYS A 122 -14.51 15.53 -10.67
CA CYS A 122 -13.72 15.50 -9.44
C CYS A 122 -14.27 14.49 -8.43
N PHE A 123 -15.61 14.41 -8.28
CA PHE A 123 -16.25 13.42 -7.41
C PHE A 123 -16.04 11.99 -7.92
N PHE A 124 -16.20 11.71 -9.21
CA PHE A 124 -15.91 10.39 -9.79
C PHE A 124 -14.44 9.99 -9.58
N MET A 125 -13.53 10.94 -9.79
CA MET A 125 -12.10 10.76 -9.56
C MET A 125 -11.75 10.53 -8.09
N PHE A 126 -12.43 11.25 -7.18
CA PHE A 126 -12.33 11.01 -5.75
C PHE A 126 -12.79 9.60 -5.39
N LEU A 127 -13.93 9.11 -5.89
CA LEU A 127 -14.40 7.74 -5.64
C LEU A 127 -13.41 6.68 -6.16
N ALA A 128 -12.86 6.90 -7.37
CA ALA A 128 -11.83 6.04 -7.95
C ALA A 128 -10.57 6.00 -7.09
N GLY A 129 -10.20 7.09 -6.42
CA GLY A 129 -9.11 7.10 -5.42
C GLY A 129 -9.51 6.50 -4.06
N HIS A 130 -10.70 6.83 -3.56
CA HIS A 130 -11.14 6.56 -2.18
C HIS A 130 -11.49 5.10 -1.90
N CYS A 131 -11.73 4.30 -2.94
CA CYS A 131 -11.77 2.84 -2.80
C CYS A 131 -10.47 2.24 -2.22
N GLN A 132 -9.32 2.86 -2.49
CA GLN A 132 -8.00 2.34 -2.11
C GLN A 132 -7.82 2.27 -0.58
N PRO A 133 -8.22 3.28 0.22
CA PRO A 133 -8.33 3.14 1.66
C PRO A 133 -9.19 1.98 2.16
N PHE A 134 -10.32 1.69 1.52
CA PHE A 134 -11.20 0.58 1.93
C PHE A 134 -10.51 -0.78 1.75
N PHE A 135 -9.90 -1.01 0.59
CA PHE A 135 -9.13 -2.23 0.34
C PHE A 135 -7.95 -2.34 1.31
N ASN A 136 -7.18 -1.27 1.47
CA ASN A 136 -6.01 -1.26 2.34
C ASN A 136 -6.37 -1.49 3.81
N THR A 137 -7.38 -0.81 4.35
CA THR A 137 -7.81 -1.01 5.74
C THR A 137 -8.19 -2.46 5.98
N ALA A 138 -9.05 -3.02 5.13
CA ALA A 138 -9.51 -4.39 5.28
C ALA A 138 -8.35 -5.40 5.27
N ILE A 139 -7.43 -5.25 4.32
CA ILE A 139 -6.31 -6.18 4.13
C ILE A 139 -5.22 -6.00 5.19
N VAL A 140 -4.80 -4.77 5.47
CA VAL A 140 -3.68 -4.50 6.40
C VAL A 140 -4.08 -4.83 7.83
N VAL A 141 -5.27 -4.42 8.29
CA VAL A 141 -5.70 -4.74 9.66
C VAL A 141 -5.89 -6.25 9.81
N THR A 142 -6.41 -6.93 8.78
CA THR A 142 -6.51 -8.40 8.77
C THR A 142 -5.13 -9.06 8.80
N ALA A 143 -4.15 -8.55 8.06
CA ALA A 143 -2.78 -9.07 8.08
C ALA A 143 -2.12 -8.93 9.45
N VAL A 144 -2.26 -7.78 10.11
CA VAL A 144 -1.73 -7.55 11.46
C VAL A 144 -2.40 -8.48 12.48
N ARG A 145 -3.71 -8.72 12.37
CA ARG A 145 -4.43 -9.66 13.25
C ARG A 145 -4.02 -11.11 13.02
N ASN A 146 -3.97 -11.55 11.76
CA ASN A 146 -3.69 -12.94 11.39
C ASN A 146 -2.23 -13.34 11.63
N PHE A 147 -1.30 -12.38 11.57
CA PHE A 147 0.14 -12.61 11.71
C PHE A 147 0.74 -11.69 12.78
N SER A 148 0.19 -11.69 13.99
CA SER A 148 0.55 -10.73 15.06
C SER A 148 2.04 -10.70 15.42
N ASP A 149 2.73 -11.83 15.31
CA ASP A 149 4.17 -11.91 15.59
C ASP A 149 5.00 -11.33 14.45
N TYR A 150 4.59 -11.55 13.21
CA TYR A 150 5.26 -11.12 11.98
C TYR A 150 4.44 -10.09 11.20
N GLY A 151 3.83 -9.16 11.94
CA GLY A 151 2.89 -8.19 11.39
C GLY A 151 3.56 -7.25 10.38
N GLY A 152 4.83 -6.89 10.60
CA GLY A 152 5.57 -6.05 9.67
C GLY A 152 5.81 -6.73 8.33
N THR A 153 6.21 -8.01 8.34
CA THR A 153 6.42 -8.81 7.13
C THR A 153 5.12 -8.98 6.36
N ALA A 154 4.04 -9.36 7.06
CA ALA A 154 2.73 -9.54 6.43
C ALA A 154 2.22 -8.23 5.82
N VAL A 155 2.27 -7.12 6.56
CA VAL A 155 1.89 -5.79 6.05
C VAL A 155 2.80 -5.37 4.90
N GLY A 156 4.11 -5.59 4.99
CA GLY A 156 5.08 -5.28 3.95
C GLY A 156 4.79 -6.02 2.64
N ILE A 157 4.42 -7.30 2.70
CA ILE A 157 3.98 -8.08 1.54
C ILE A 157 2.69 -7.47 0.95
N MET A 158 1.65 -7.28 1.77
CA MET A 158 0.35 -6.77 1.29
C MET A 158 0.47 -5.37 0.68
N LYS A 159 1.16 -4.46 1.37
CA LYS A 159 1.44 -3.11 0.89
C LYS A 159 2.41 -3.13 -0.29
N GLY A 160 3.30 -4.11 -0.37
CA GLY A 160 4.16 -4.33 -1.53
C GLY A 160 3.31 -4.48 -2.80
N TYR A 161 2.39 -5.45 -2.86
CA TYR A 161 1.63 -5.74 -4.08
C TYR A 161 0.81 -4.57 -4.62
N ILE A 162 0.27 -3.69 -3.76
CA ILE A 162 -0.36 -2.46 -4.25
C ILE A 162 0.66 -1.52 -4.91
N GLY A 163 1.91 -1.46 -4.44
CA GLY A 163 3.00 -0.74 -5.13
C GLY A 163 3.38 -1.36 -6.48
N LEU A 164 3.25 -2.69 -6.64
CA LEU A 164 3.46 -3.38 -7.93
C LEU A 164 2.27 -3.30 -8.89
N SER A 165 1.06 -3.03 -8.38
CA SER A 165 -0.17 -3.13 -9.16
C SER A 165 -0.20 -2.26 -10.41
N GLY A 166 0.46 -1.09 -10.39
CA GLY A 166 0.58 -0.23 -11.57
C GLY A 166 1.24 -0.96 -12.74
N ALA A 167 2.32 -1.71 -12.48
CA ALA A 167 3.02 -2.50 -13.51
C ALA A 167 2.13 -3.64 -14.04
N VAL A 168 1.37 -4.30 -13.17
CA VAL A 168 0.41 -5.36 -13.58
C VAL A 168 -0.65 -4.77 -14.52
N LEU A 169 -1.24 -3.62 -14.14
CA LEU A 169 -2.28 -2.95 -14.92
C LEU A 169 -1.75 -2.39 -16.25
N VAL A 170 -0.50 -1.93 -16.32
CA VAL A 170 0.14 -1.47 -17.57
C VAL A 170 0.31 -2.62 -18.57
N GLN A 171 0.68 -3.82 -18.11
CA GLN A 171 0.75 -4.98 -19.01
C GLN A 171 -0.64 -5.32 -19.57
N MET A 172 -1.67 -5.29 -18.72
CA MET A 172 -3.05 -5.48 -19.17
C MET A 172 -3.49 -4.44 -20.19
N TYR A 173 -3.10 -3.17 -20.00
CA TYR A 173 -3.36 -2.10 -20.95
C TYR A 173 -2.80 -2.41 -22.34
N HIS A 174 -1.52 -2.79 -22.42
CA HIS A 174 -0.89 -3.08 -23.71
C HIS A 174 -1.49 -4.31 -24.40
N ILE A 175 -1.89 -5.33 -23.64
CA ILE A 175 -2.39 -6.59 -24.19
C ILE A 175 -3.87 -6.49 -24.58
N PHE A 176 -4.72 -6.00 -23.70
CA PHE A 176 -6.18 -6.05 -23.88
C PHE A 176 -6.74 -4.79 -24.53
N CYS A 177 -6.10 -3.63 -24.32
CA CYS A 177 -6.61 -2.35 -24.81
C CYS A 177 -5.91 -1.87 -26.08
N LYS A 178 -4.82 -2.54 -26.51
CA LYS A 178 -4.02 -2.20 -27.71
C LYS A 178 -3.62 -0.72 -27.78
N GLY A 179 -3.42 -0.07 -26.64
CA GLY A 179 -3.07 1.35 -26.58
C GLY A 179 -4.24 2.33 -26.62
N ASP A 180 -5.49 1.87 -26.48
CA ASP A 180 -6.67 2.74 -26.34
C ASP A 180 -7.00 3.02 -24.85
N PRO A 181 -6.82 4.26 -24.37
CA PRO A 181 -7.10 4.61 -22.98
C PRO A 181 -8.59 4.53 -22.60
N THR A 182 -9.51 4.57 -23.57
CA THR A 182 -10.95 4.43 -23.31
C THR A 182 -11.26 3.00 -22.90
N ASN A 183 -10.75 2.04 -23.66
CA ASN A 183 -10.85 0.62 -23.32
C ASN A 183 -10.14 0.30 -22.01
N TYR A 184 -9.08 1.04 -21.67
CA TYR A 184 -8.40 0.90 -20.39
C TYR A 184 -9.27 1.30 -19.20
N LEU A 185 -10.00 2.42 -19.30
CA LEU A 185 -10.95 2.83 -18.26
C LEU A 185 -12.06 1.80 -18.06
N LEU A 186 -12.57 1.21 -19.15
CA LEU A 186 -13.53 0.10 -19.06
C LEU A 186 -12.90 -1.14 -18.42
N LEU A 187 -11.68 -1.49 -18.79
CA LEU A 187 -10.93 -2.60 -18.19
C LEU A 187 -10.78 -2.38 -16.68
N LEU A 188 -10.42 -1.17 -16.24
CA LEU A 188 -10.34 -0.84 -14.82
C LEU A 188 -11.69 -0.99 -14.13
N ALA A 189 -12.77 -0.49 -14.72
CA ALA A 189 -14.10 -0.60 -14.13
C ALA A 189 -14.55 -2.06 -13.98
N VAL A 190 -14.26 -2.94 -14.95
CA VAL A 190 -14.82 -4.29 -15.00
C VAL A 190 -13.89 -5.37 -14.46
N VAL A 191 -12.65 -5.47 -14.96
CA VAL A 191 -11.80 -6.66 -14.73
C VAL A 191 -11.33 -6.75 -13.27
N PRO A 192 -10.71 -5.72 -12.67
CA PRO A 192 -10.45 -5.69 -11.23
C PRO A 192 -11.70 -5.91 -10.39
N SER A 193 -12.85 -5.36 -10.79
CA SER A 193 -14.09 -5.51 -10.03
C SER A 193 -14.56 -6.96 -9.93
N LEU A 194 -14.51 -7.72 -11.04
CA LEU A 194 -14.84 -9.15 -11.03
C LEU A 194 -13.86 -9.97 -10.18
N LEU A 195 -12.56 -9.64 -10.25
CA LEU A 195 -11.53 -10.29 -9.44
C LEU A 195 -11.73 -10.00 -7.96
N ILE A 196 -12.00 -8.76 -7.58
CA ILE A 196 -12.23 -8.37 -6.19
C ILE A 196 -13.53 -9.00 -5.67
N LEU A 197 -14.61 -9.01 -6.46
CA LEU A 197 -15.89 -9.61 -6.08
C LEU A 197 -15.74 -11.11 -5.77
N THR A 198 -14.93 -11.83 -6.54
CA THR A 198 -14.69 -13.26 -6.34
C THR A 198 -13.71 -13.56 -5.20
N THR A 199 -12.75 -12.67 -4.93
CA THR A 199 -11.71 -12.88 -3.90
C THR A 199 -12.06 -12.30 -2.52
N MET A 200 -12.91 -11.27 -2.44
CA MET A 200 -13.26 -10.60 -1.18
C MET A 200 -13.81 -11.52 -0.08
N PRO A 201 -14.64 -12.57 -0.36
CA PRO A 201 -15.23 -13.39 0.72
C PRO A 201 -14.20 -14.17 1.55
N PHE A 202 -13.00 -14.37 0.99
CA PHE A 202 -11.89 -15.07 1.62
C PHE A 202 -11.08 -14.19 2.57
N VAL A 203 -11.22 -12.86 2.51
CA VAL A 203 -10.52 -11.94 3.41
C VAL A 203 -11.22 -11.90 4.77
N ARG A 204 -10.71 -12.71 5.70
CA ARG A 204 -11.24 -12.89 7.05
C ARG A 204 -10.14 -12.86 8.11
N THR A 205 -10.51 -12.42 9.30
CA THR A 205 -9.67 -12.49 10.50
C THR A 205 -9.86 -13.84 11.18
N TYR A 206 -8.76 -14.45 11.61
CA TYR A 206 -8.76 -15.73 12.31
C TYR A 206 -8.05 -15.60 13.65
N ASP A 207 -8.68 -16.11 14.71
CA ASP A 207 -8.05 -16.24 16.02
C ASP A 207 -7.15 -17.48 15.98
N THR A 208 -5.93 -17.36 15.43
CA THR A 208 -5.03 -18.52 15.34
C THR A 208 -4.16 -18.63 16.59
N VAL A 209 -4.19 -19.82 17.20
CA VAL A 209 -3.16 -20.29 18.14
C VAL A 209 -1.83 -20.36 17.40
N ILE A 210 -0.76 -19.88 18.05
CA ILE A 210 0.59 -19.68 17.52
C ILE A 210 1.09 -20.97 16.84
N ALA A 211 1.09 -20.99 15.52
CA ALA A 211 1.78 -22.00 14.70
C ALA A 211 2.98 -21.34 14.01
N ASN A 212 3.90 -22.15 13.48
CA ASN A 212 5.17 -21.74 12.85
C ASN A 212 4.98 -20.87 11.58
N ASP A 213 4.44 -19.66 11.74
CA ASP A 213 4.08 -18.72 10.67
C ASP A 213 5.29 -18.28 9.86
N LYS A 214 6.46 -18.22 10.51
CA LYS A 214 7.72 -17.79 9.92
C LYS A 214 8.06 -18.57 8.65
N LYS A 215 7.90 -19.90 8.66
CA LYS A 215 8.22 -20.76 7.50
C LYS A 215 7.38 -20.39 6.27
N HIS A 216 6.07 -20.26 6.44
CA HIS A 216 5.15 -20.00 5.33
C HIS A 216 5.18 -18.53 4.90
N LEU A 217 5.33 -17.58 5.83
CA LEU A 217 5.57 -16.18 5.50
C LEU A 217 6.87 -15.99 4.71
N ASN A 218 7.95 -16.68 5.08
CA ASN A 218 9.17 -16.68 4.27
C ASN A 218 8.94 -17.23 2.86
N GLY A 219 8.09 -18.26 2.72
CA GLY A 219 7.65 -18.74 1.41
C GLY A 219 6.95 -17.67 0.58
N LEU A 220 6.02 -16.92 1.18
CA LEU A 220 5.36 -15.78 0.53
C LEU A 220 6.34 -14.66 0.18
N SER A 221 7.28 -14.34 1.08
CA SER A 221 8.36 -13.38 0.85
C SER A 221 9.22 -13.73 -0.36
N THR A 222 9.62 -15.00 -0.48
CA THR A 222 10.42 -15.48 -1.62
C THR A 222 9.65 -15.35 -2.93
N ILE A 223 8.36 -15.72 -2.95
CA ILE A 223 7.49 -15.55 -4.12
C ILE A 223 7.39 -14.07 -4.52
N SER A 224 7.17 -13.20 -3.54
CA SER A 224 7.12 -11.74 -3.72
C SER A 224 8.41 -11.19 -4.35
N LEU A 225 9.58 -11.66 -3.92
CA LEU A 225 10.88 -11.27 -4.48
C LEU A 225 11.09 -11.82 -5.91
N ILE A 226 10.60 -13.03 -6.21
CA ILE A 226 10.63 -13.58 -7.57
C ILE A 226 9.77 -12.71 -8.50
N ILE A 227 8.56 -12.34 -8.07
CA ILE A 227 7.63 -11.54 -8.89
C ILE A 227 8.18 -10.15 -9.17
N VAL A 228 8.70 -9.44 -8.16
CA VAL A 228 9.26 -8.09 -8.38
C VAL A 228 10.48 -8.14 -9.29
N THR A 229 11.35 -9.14 -9.13
CA THR A 229 12.53 -9.32 -9.97
C THR A 229 12.14 -9.64 -11.40
N TYR A 230 11.14 -10.52 -11.56
CA TYR A 230 10.56 -10.85 -12.86
C TYR A 230 9.98 -9.61 -13.56
N LEU A 231 9.15 -8.83 -12.86
CA LEU A 231 8.58 -7.58 -13.40
C LEU A 231 9.66 -6.56 -13.75
N MET A 232 10.73 -6.46 -12.95
CA MET A 232 11.88 -5.61 -13.26
C MET A 232 12.51 -5.99 -14.59
N ILE A 233 12.76 -7.29 -14.80
CA ILE A 233 13.35 -7.79 -16.05
C ILE A 233 12.41 -7.49 -17.23
N VAL A 234 11.11 -7.76 -17.10
CA VAL A 234 10.12 -7.49 -18.15
C VAL A 234 10.10 -6.00 -18.50
N ILE A 235 10.04 -5.12 -17.51
CA ILE A 235 10.04 -3.66 -17.71
C ILE A 235 11.33 -3.20 -18.42
N LEU A 236 12.50 -3.71 -18.00
CA LEU A 236 13.77 -3.35 -18.63
C LEU A 236 13.85 -3.86 -20.07
N VAL A 237 13.41 -5.09 -20.34
CA VAL A 237 13.39 -5.65 -21.70
C VAL A 237 12.44 -4.87 -22.61
N GLU A 238 11.24 -4.55 -22.12
CA GLU A 238 10.28 -3.73 -22.87
C GLU A 238 10.83 -2.35 -23.19
N ASN A 239 11.55 -1.72 -22.25
CA ASN A 239 12.11 -0.39 -22.44
C ASN A 239 13.33 -0.36 -23.39
N ILE A 240 14.17 -1.41 -23.40
CA ILE A 240 15.42 -1.41 -24.18
C ILE A 240 15.19 -1.92 -25.61
N ILE A 241 14.50 -3.04 -25.75
CA ILE A 241 14.41 -3.78 -27.02
C ILE A 241 12.99 -3.67 -27.63
N GLY A 242 12.01 -3.27 -26.82
CA GLY A 242 10.60 -3.43 -27.16
C GLY A 242 10.17 -4.90 -27.08
N MET A 243 8.87 -5.13 -26.88
CA MET A 243 8.30 -6.48 -26.85
C MET A 243 7.23 -6.62 -27.92
N SER A 244 7.31 -7.69 -28.70
CA SER A 244 6.22 -8.08 -29.59
C SER A 244 4.97 -8.46 -28.81
N MET A 245 3.80 -8.43 -29.46
CA MET A 245 2.53 -8.77 -28.81
C MET A 245 2.55 -10.20 -28.21
N THR A 246 3.16 -11.16 -28.91
CA THR A 246 3.32 -12.53 -28.42
C THR A 246 4.17 -12.57 -27.14
N MET A 247 5.28 -11.84 -27.11
CA MET A 247 6.13 -11.75 -25.92
C MET A 247 5.37 -11.14 -24.73
N LYS A 248 4.56 -10.10 -24.98
CA LYS A 248 3.71 -9.48 -23.94
C LYS A 248 2.69 -10.48 -23.39
N ILE A 249 2.00 -11.22 -24.26
CA ILE A 249 1.03 -12.25 -23.84
C ILE A 249 1.70 -13.36 -23.04
N CYS A 250 2.84 -13.90 -23.51
CA CYS A 250 3.59 -14.92 -22.78
C CYS A 250 4.06 -14.43 -21.42
N SER A 251 4.58 -13.19 -21.37
CA SER A 251 5.02 -12.55 -20.13
C SER A 251 3.87 -12.37 -19.14
N PHE A 252 2.74 -11.83 -19.59
CA PHE A 252 1.58 -11.66 -18.73
C PHE A 252 0.98 -12.99 -18.24
N THR A 253 0.99 -14.01 -19.10
CA THR A 253 0.55 -15.37 -18.70
C THR A 253 1.43 -15.92 -17.59
N LEU A 254 2.76 -15.76 -17.71
CA LEU A 254 3.70 -16.15 -16.66
C LEU A 254 3.49 -15.33 -15.38
N LEU A 255 3.23 -14.02 -15.49
CA LEU A 255 2.91 -13.17 -14.35
C LEU A 255 1.67 -13.67 -13.59
N VAL A 256 0.59 -14.03 -14.29
CA VAL A 256 -0.64 -14.57 -13.68
C VAL A 256 -0.35 -15.89 -12.96
N LEU A 257 0.46 -16.77 -13.55
CA LEU A 257 0.89 -18.01 -12.88
C LEU A 257 1.71 -17.74 -11.62
N LEU A 258 2.64 -16.79 -11.67
CA LEU A 258 3.41 -16.39 -10.50
C LEU A 258 2.52 -15.77 -9.42
N LEU A 259 1.56 -14.91 -9.79
CA LEU A 259 0.58 -14.33 -8.88
C LEU A 259 -0.36 -15.38 -8.26
N ALA A 260 -0.60 -16.51 -8.92
CA ALA A 260 -1.35 -17.64 -8.36
C ALA A 260 -0.53 -18.46 -7.34
N SER A 261 0.81 -18.41 -7.39
CA SER A 261 1.68 -19.24 -6.54
C SER A 261 1.56 -19.04 -5.01
N PRO A 262 1.14 -17.88 -4.44
CA PRO A 262 0.80 -17.77 -3.01
C PRO A 262 -0.27 -18.77 -2.54
N LEU A 263 -1.17 -19.21 -3.43
CA LEU A 263 -2.15 -20.25 -3.10
C LEU A 263 -1.47 -21.60 -2.82
N LEU A 264 -0.33 -21.88 -3.46
CA LEU A 264 0.44 -23.09 -3.16
C LEU A 264 0.97 -23.08 -1.73
N VAL A 265 1.43 -21.91 -1.25
CA VAL A 265 1.84 -21.76 0.15
C VAL A 265 0.66 -21.96 1.08
N ALA A 266 -0.51 -21.42 0.75
CA ALA A 266 -1.71 -21.61 1.54
C ALA A 266 -2.16 -23.07 1.63
N VAL A 267 -2.13 -23.80 0.51
CA VAL A 267 -2.46 -25.23 0.47
C VAL A 267 -1.46 -26.06 1.27
N ARG A 268 -0.16 -25.76 1.15
CA ARG A 268 0.90 -26.43 1.92
C ARG A 268 0.75 -26.19 3.43
N ALA A 269 0.53 -24.93 3.83
CA ALA A 269 0.34 -24.58 5.24
C ALA A 269 -0.88 -25.27 5.83
N HIS A 270 -2.01 -25.28 5.13
CA HIS A 270 -3.21 -25.97 5.57
C HIS A 270 -3.01 -27.49 5.69
N ARG A 271 -2.27 -28.11 4.75
CA ARG A 271 -1.93 -29.53 4.84
C ARG A 271 -1.07 -29.84 6.06
N GLU A 272 -0.04 -29.03 6.32
CA GLU A 272 0.84 -29.21 7.48
C GLU A 272 0.13 -28.96 8.81
N GLU A 273 -0.82 -28.02 8.87
CA GLU A 273 -1.68 -27.83 10.04
C GLU A 273 -2.57 -29.06 10.26
N LYS A 274 -3.22 -29.55 9.20
CA LYS A 274 -4.07 -30.75 9.28
C LYS A 274 -3.29 -31.98 9.72
N ASP A 275 -2.12 -32.24 9.14
CA ASP A 275 -1.29 -33.39 9.47
C ASP A 275 -0.85 -33.34 10.95
N ARG A 276 -0.57 -32.14 11.49
CA ARG A 276 -0.29 -31.95 12.92
C ARG A 276 -1.49 -32.27 13.81
N PHE A 277 -2.68 -31.77 13.46
CA PHE A 277 -3.90 -32.09 14.21
C PHE A 277 -4.19 -33.60 14.20
N MET A 278 -4.02 -34.27 13.06
CA MET A 278 -4.20 -35.72 12.96
C MET A 278 -3.15 -36.52 13.75
N SER A 279 -1.93 -36.00 13.90
CA SER A 279 -0.87 -36.67 14.69
C SER A 279 -1.04 -36.54 16.20
N LEU A 280 -1.89 -35.61 16.66
CA LEU A 280 -2.22 -35.42 18.07
C LEU A 280 -3.33 -36.37 18.57
N ASP A 281 -4.05 -37.05 17.67
CA ASP A 281 -5.06 -38.06 18.00
C ASP A 281 -4.47 -39.49 17.95
N PHE A 282 -4.22 -40.10 19.12
CA PHE A 282 -4.06 -41.57 19.31
C PHE A 282 -5.27 -42.13 20.10
N PRO A 283 -5.59 -43.43 19.98
CA PRO A 283 -6.86 -43.93 19.46
C PRO A 283 -8.06 -43.76 20.41
N VAL A 284 -9.20 -43.54 19.76
CA VAL A 284 -10.55 -43.68 20.30
C VAL A 284 -10.70 -45.01 21.05
N THR A 285 -11.01 -44.96 22.34
CA THR A 285 -11.75 -46.04 23.01
C THR A 285 -12.87 -45.44 23.87
N GLU A 286 -14.07 -45.58 23.31
CA GLU A 286 -15.39 -45.71 23.93
C GLU A 286 -16.02 -44.62 24.84
N LYS A 287 -17.22 -44.26 24.37
CA LYS A 287 -18.48 -44.03 25.10
C LYS A 287 -18.74 -42.64 25.67
N THR A 288 -19.39 -41.85 24.81
CA THR A 288 -20.68 -41.19 25.08
C THR A 288 -20.96 -40.87 26.55
N THR A 289 -20.57 -39.67 26.97
CA THR A 289 -21.34 -38.90 27.95
C THR A 289 -21.39 -37.46 27.48
N LEU A 290 -22.53 -37.12 26.85
CA LEU A 290 -23.08 -35.76 26.90
C LEU A 290 -23.14 -35.37 28.37
N LEU A 291 -22.27 -34.48 28.85
CA LEU A 291 -22.47 -33.65 30.04
C LEU A 291 -21.38 -32.56 30.04
N ASP A 292 -21.83 -31.32 29.89
CA ASP A 292 -21.16 -30.06 30.22
C ASP A 292 -19.64 -29.96 30.01
N ALA A 293 -19.26 -29.35 28.88
CA ALA A 293 -17.95 -28.71 28.79
C ALA A 293 -17.81 -27.72 29.96
N PRO A 294 -16.76 -27.81 30.79
CA PRO A 294 -16.56 -26.84 31.83
C PRO A 294 -16.40 -25.48 31.14
N LYS A 295 -17.24 -24.52 31.53
CA LYS A 295 -17.01 -23.10 31.25
C LYS A 295 -15.67 -22.75 31.88
N LEU A 296 -14.62 -22.89 31.09
CA LEU A 296 -13.34 -22.31 31.41
C LEU A 296 -13.56 -20.80 31.31
N ASN A 297 -13.92 -20.19 32.44
CA ASN A 297 -13.88 -18.75 32.60
C ASN A 297 -12.49 -18.32 32.13
N PRO A 298 -12.36 -17.55 31.04
CA PRO A 298 -11.07 -16.97 30.73
C PRO A 298 -10.79 -16.02 31.90
N SER A 299 -9.74 -16.31 32.66
CA SER A 299 -9.17 -15.34 33.59
C SER A 299 -8.97 -14.02 32.82
N PRO A 300 -9.28 -12.86 33.41
CA PRO A 300 -9.19 -11.57 32.70
C PRO A 300 -7.78 -11.23 32.22
N ASP A 301 -6.75 -11.96 32.67
CA ASP A 301 -5.35 -11.53 32.60
C ASP A 301 -4.55 -12.09 31.41
N ASN A 302 -5.13 -12.93 30.55
CA ASN A 302 -4.38 -13.60 29.45
C ASN A 302 -4.71 -13.13 28.03
N VAL A 303 -5.53 -12.09 27.87
CA VAL A 303 -5.63 -11.36 26.60
C VAL A 303 -4.69 -10.17 26.68
N VAL A 304 -3.79 -10.05 25.71
CA VAL A 304 -2.86 -8.93 25.59
C VAL A 304 -3.66 -7.61 25.62
N MET A 305 -3.74 -6.98 26.79
CA MET A 305 -4.18 -5.59 26.93
C MET A 305 -3.08 -4.71 26.31
N SER A 306 -3.09 -4.61 24.99
CA SER A 306 -2.93 -3.31 24.36
C SER A 306 -4.18 -2.54 24.78
N ASN A 307 -4.02 -1.45 25.53
CA ASN A 307 -5.13 -0.51 25.70
C ASN A 307 -5.42 0.05 24.31
N ASP A 308 -6.38 -0.56 23.60
CA ASP A 308 -6.85 -0.09 22.31
C ASP A 308 -7.35 1.35 22.49
N MET A 309 -6.60 2.29 21.93
CA MET A 309 -6.97 3.70 21.96
C MET A 309 -7.97 3.96 20.84
N ASP A 310 -8.97 4.78 21.13
CA ASP A 310 -9.75 5.41 20.07
C ASP A 310 -8.96 6.57 19.44
N VAL A 311 -9.50 7.13 18.36
CA VAL A 311 -8.84 8.21 17.60
C VAL A 311 -8.70 9.49 18.43
N LEU A 312 -9.69 9.82 19.25
CA LEU A 312 -9.69 11.04 20.06
C LEU A 312 -8.62 10.95 21.16
N GLN A 313 -8.48 9.76 21.77
CA GLN A 313 -7.41 9.45 22.70
C GLN A 313 -6.05 9.52 22.01
N ALA A 314 -5.92 8.92 20.83
CA ALA A 314 -4.68 8.93 20.07
C ALA A 314 -4.20 10.36 19.75
N ILE A 315 -5.09 11.24 19.25
CA ILE A 315 -4.77 12.65 18.92
C ILE A 315 -4.26 13.43 20.13
N ARG A 316 -4.67 13.06 21.36
CA ARG A 316 -4.18 13.71 22.59
C ARG A 316 -2.79 13.26 23.01
N THR A 317 -2.22 12.25 22.36
CA THR A 317 -0.88 11.74 22.68
C THR A 317 0.23 12.45 21.90
N THR A 318 1.40 12.58 22.51
CA THR A 318 2.61 13.06 21.82
C THR A 318 3.03 12.13 20.69
N ASN A 319 2.87 10.81 20.85
CA ASN A 319 3.28 9.83 19.84
C ASN A 319 2.52 10.01 18.53
N PHE A 320 1.24 10.40 18.59
CA PHE A 320 0.44 10.72 17.41
C PHE A 320 1.03 11.89 16.63
N TRP A 321 1.34 12.99 17.31
CA TRP A 321 1.91 14.18 16.66
C TRP A 321 3.32 13.94 16.12
N LEU A 322 4.14 13.12 16.79
CA LEU A 322 5.44 12.71 16.24
C LEU A 322 5.28 11.93 14.93
N LEU A 323 4.34 10.98 14.87
CA LEU A 323 4.04 10.24 13.64
C LEU A 323 3.44 11.15 12.55
N PHE A 324 2.54 12.06 12.93
CA PHE A 324 1.94 13.06 12.03
C PHE A 324 3.00 13.96 11.40
N THR A 325 3.90 14.54 12.21
CA THR A 325 4.98 15.40 11.71
C THR A 325 5.98 14.61 10.86
N ALA A 326 6.35 13.38 11.26
CA ALA A 326 7.20 12.52 10.43
C ALA A 326 6.54 12.20 9.07
N MET A 327 5.23 11.94 9.05
CA MET A 327 4.45 11.73 7.82
C MET A 327 4.40 12.99 6.94
N LEU A 328 4.16 14.16 7.54
CA LEU A 328 4.13 15.43 6.82
C LEU A 328 5.45 15.70 6.10
N CYS A 329 6.56 15.59 6.83
CA CYS A 329 7.88 15.91 6.30
C CYS A 329 8.40 14.85 5.31
N GLY A 330 8.32 13.58 5.70
CA GLY A 330 8.87 12.46 4.91
C GLY A 330 7.97 12.04 3.77
N MET A 331 6.75 11.58 4.07
CA MET A 331 5.83 11.11 3.03
C MET A 331 5.33 12.26 2.15
N GLY A 332 5.16 13.47 2.69
CA GLY A 332 4.86 14.65 1.89
C GLY A 332 5.94 14.94 0.84
N SER A 333 7.22 14.94 1.22
CA SER A 333 8.32 15.22 0.27
C SER A 333 8.52 14.08 -0.74
N GLY A 334 8.37 12.83 -0.30
CA GLY A 334 8.36 11.67 -1.19
C GLY A 334 7.22 11.74 -2.23
N LEU A 335 6.00 12.07 -1.80
CA LEU A 335 4.85 12.24 -2.69
C LEU A 335 5.03 13.42 -3.65
N ALA A 336 5.57 14.55 -3.17
CA ALA A 336 5.92 15.68 -4.03
C ALA A 336 6.97 15.32 -5.09
N THR A 337 7.95 14.48 -4.72
CA THR A 337 8.95 13.97 -5.67
C THR A 337 8.27 13.16 -6.78
N VAL A 338 7.35 12.25 -6.43
CA VAL A 338 6.60 11.46 -7.42
C VAL A 338 5.79 12.34 -8.35
N ASN A 339 5.05 13.29 -7.79
CA ASN A 339 4.14 14.14 -8.55
C ASN A 339 4.88 15.03 -9.57
N ASN A 340 6.12 15.39 -9.30
CA ASN A 340 6.92 16.27 -10.15
C ASN A 340 8.07 15.56 -10.89
N ILE A 341 8.25 14.23 -10.72
CA ILE A 341 9.41 13.50 -11.24
C ILE A 341 9.56 13.64 -12.76
N ARG A 342 8.43 13.71 -13.47
CA ARG A 342 8.42 13.88 -14.93
C ARG A 342 8.91 15.27 -15.32
N GLN A 343 8.37 16.31 -14.71
CA GLN A 343 8.78 17.71 -14.94
C GLN A 343 10.27 17.93 -14.64
N VAL A 344 10.77 17.31 -13.55
CA VAL A 344 12.19 17.32 -13.19
C VAL A 344 13.04 16.63 -14.27
N GLY A 345 12.59 15.49 -14.81
CA GLY A 345 13.32 14.83 -15.89
C GLY A 345 13.27 15.60 -17.21
N GLU A 346 12.16 16.27 -17.52
CA GLU A 346 12.01 17.11 -18.71
C GLU A 346 12.97 18.32 -18.67
N SER A 347 13.15 18.97 -17.51
CA SER A 347 14.14 20.05 -17.36
C SER A 347 15.58 19.57 -17.53
N LEU A 348 15.84 18.29 -17.23
CA LEU A 348 17.14 17.64 -17.44
C LEU A 348 17.29 17.05 -18.86
N ARG A 349 16.36 17.34 -19.78
CA ARG A 349 16.37 16.86 -21.18
C ARG A 349 16.29 15.34 -21.33
N TYR A 350 15.65 14.65 -20.40
CA TYR A 350 15.41 13.21 -20.54
C TYR A 350 14.37 12.96 -21.65
N SER A 351 14.59 11.91 -22.44
CA SER A 351 13.63 11.47 -23.45
C SER A 351 12.37 10.89 -22.81
N THR A 352 11.26 10.86 -23.55
CA THR A 352 10.01 10.24 -23.11
C THR A 352 10.19 8.78 -22.65
N VAL A 353 11.09 8.03 -23.31
CA VAL A 353 11.41 6.64 -22.95
C VAL A 353 12.10 6.56 -21.60
N GLN A 354 13.06 7.46 -21.34
CA GLN A 354 13.77 7.56 -20.05
C GLN A 354 12.81 7.94 -18.92
N LEU A 355 11.91 8.90 -19.16
CA LEU A 355 10.89 9.33 -18.19
C LEU A 355 9.93 8.20 -17.84
N ASN A 356 9.44 7.46 -18.84
CA ASN A 356 8.54 6.32 -18.62
C ASN A 356 9.26 5.19 -17.86
N SER A 357 10.53 4.94 -18.17
CA SER A 357 11.36 3.98 -17.45
C SER A 357 11.52 4.37 -15.98
N LEU A 358 11.77 5.65 -15.70
CA LEU A 358 11.94 6.18 -14.35
C LEU A 358 10.69 5.99 -13.47
N VAL A 359 9.52 6.32 -14.01
CA VAL A 359 8.23 6.12 -13.32
C VAL A 359 7.96 4.62 -13.08
N SER A 360 8.32 3.76 -14.03
CA SER A 360 8.15 2.30 -13.90
C SER A 360 9.07 1.73 -12.82
N LEU A 361 10.34 2.13 -12.80
CA LEU A 361 11.31 1.73 -11.79
C LEU A 361 10.93 2.24 -10.39
N TRP A 362 10.33 3.43 -10.28
CA TRP A 362 9.81 3.93 -9.01
C TRP A 362 8.87 2.93 -8.33
N SER A 363 7.99 2.27 -9.09
CA SER A 363 7.05 1.27 -8.54
C SER A 363 7.78 0.06 -7.95
N ILE A 364 8.89 -0.35 -8.55
CA ILE A 364 9.76 -1.44 -8.06
C ILE A 364 10.47 -1.04 -6.77
N TRP A 365 11.07 0.15 -6.74
CA TRP A 365 11.70 0.69 -5.53
C TRP A 365 10.67 0.85 -4.41
N ASN A 366 9.46 1.29 -4.74
CA ASN A 366 8.37 1.39 -3.77
C ASN A 366 7.98 0.03 -3.18
N PHE A 367 7.86 -1.00 -4.02
CA PHE A 367 7.62 -2.37 -3.57
C PHE A 367 8.72 -2.86 -2.63
N LEU A 368 9.98 -2.75 -3.06
CA LEU A 368 11.13 -3.25 -2.30
C LEU A 368 11.27 -2.51 -0.97
N GLY A 369 10.97 -1.21 -0.92
CA GLY A 369 10.90 -0.45 0.31
C GLY A 369 9.83 -0.98 1.27
N ARG A 370 8.60 -1.19 0.78
CA ARG A 370 7.47 -1.70 1.58
C ARG A 370 7.74 -3.10 2.13
N PHE A 371 8.15 -4.01 1.26
CA PHE A 371 8.49 -5.38 1.62
C PHE A 371 9.71 -5.42 2.56
N GLY A 372 10.80 -4.77 2.17
CA GLY A 372 12.08 -4.80 2.87
C GLY A 372 11.98 -4.21 4.27
N SER A 373 11.38 -3.03 4.43
CA SER A 373 11.21 -2.43 5.76
C SER A 373 10.30 -3.25 6.68
N GLY A 374 9.24 -3.87 6.15
CA GLY A 374 8.38 -4.79 6.89
C GLY A 374 9.14 -6.01 7.41
N TYR A 375 9.86 -6.69 6.51
CA TYR A 375 10.65 -7.88 6.83
C TYR A 375 11.83 -7.58 7.77
N ILE A 376 12.62 -6.55 7.46
CA ILE A 376 13.80 -6.18 8.25
C ILE A 376 13.37 -5.73 9.65
N SER A 377 12.32 -4.91 9.77
CA SER A 377 11.87 -4.45 11.09
C SER A 377 11.32 -5.59 11.96
N ASP A 378 10.65 -6.59 11.37
CA ASP A 378 10.31 -7.82 12.10
C ASP A 378 11.55 -8.59 12.54
N ALA A 379 12.50 -8.81 11.62
CA ALA A 379 13.70 -9.59 11.90
C ALA A 379 14.48 -9.01 13.09
N TYR A 380 14.66 -7.69 13.14
CA TYR A 380 15.35 -7.00 14.23
C TYR A 380 14.51 -6.84 15.50
N LEU A 381 13.19 -6.72 15.39
CA LEU A 381 12.30 -6.75 16.55
C LEU A 381 12.39 -8.09 17.26
N HIS A 382 12.43 -9.21 16.53
CA HIS A 382 12.53 -10.55 17.09
C HIS A 382 13.94 -10.91 17.58
N SER A 383 14.98 -10.55 16.83
CA SER A 383 16.35 -10.93 17.17
C SER A 383 17.01 -10.02 18.21
N HIS A 384 16.74 -8.71 18.17
CA HIS A 384 17.43 -7.71 18.99
C HIS A 384 16.48 -6.84 19.82
N GLY A 385 15.16 -7.01 19.68
CA GLY A 385 14.17 -6.18 20.37
C GLY A 385 14.12 -4.72 19.90
N TRP A 386 14.60 -4.43 18.69
CA TRP A 386 14.68 -3.05 18.21
C TRP A 386 13.27 -2.47 17.92
N PRO A 387 12.93 -1.31 18.50
CA PRO A 387 11.68 -0.62 18.21
C PRO A 387 11.59 -0.21 16.74
N ARG A 388 10.45 -0.48 16.09
CA ARG A 388 10.24 -0.13 14.67
C ARG A 388 10.47 1.34 14.30
N PRO A 389 10.20 2.34 15.16
CA PRO A 389 10.49 3.73 14.84
C PRO A 389 11.96 4.01 14.48
N VAL A 390 12.92 3.17 14.87
CA VAL A 390 14.32 3.32 14.43
C VAL A 390 14.47 3.15 12.92
N PHE A 391 13.76 2.18 12.33
CA PHE A 391 13.76 1.96 10.88
C PHE A 391 13.05 3.08 10.13
N MET A 392 12.06 3.70 10.77
CA MET A 392 11.41 4.90 10.26
C MET A 392 12.41 6.06 10.18
N ALA A 393 13.19 6.30 11.24
CA ALA A 393 14.25 7.32 11.24
C ALA A 393 15.33 7.04 10.19
N ILE A 394 15.86 5.82 10.14
CA ILE A 394 16.88 5.42 9.15
C ILE A 394 16.39 5.66 7.72
N THR A 395 15.17 5.22 7.40
CA THR A 395 14.64 5.37 6.03
C THR A 395 14.31 6.82 5.70
N LEU A 396 13.93 7.68 6.66
CA LEU A 396 13.81 9.13 6.44
C LEU A 396 15.17 9.81 6.23
N ALA A 397 16.21 9.38 6.94
CA ALA A 397 17.58 9.85 6.67
C ALA A 397 18.05 9.43 5.26
N LEU A 398 17.76 8.19 4.85
CA LEU A 398 17.99 7.74 3.46
C LEU A 398 17.22 8.59 2.46
N MET A 399 15.97 8.96 2.75
CA MET A 399 15.19 9.86 1.90
C MET A 399 15.88 11.21 1.72
N ALA A 400 16.37 11.82 2.81
CA ALA A 400 17.13 13.07 2.76
C ALA A 400 18.38 12.94 1.87
N ILE A 401 19.13 11.84 1.99
CA ILE A 401 20.27 11.55 1.10
C ILE A 401 19.81 11.47 -0.36
N GLY A 402 18.70 10.79 -0.65
CA GLY A 402 18.13 10.70 -1.99
C GLY A 402 17.77 12.07 -2.58
N HIS A 403 17.19 12.96 -1.78
CA HIS A 403 16.91 14.35 -2.18
C HIS A 403 18.20 15.16 -2.42
N VAL A 404 19.23 15.00 -1.58
CA VAL A 404 20.56 15.62 -1.81
C VAL A 404 21.17 15.13 -3.12
N VAL A 405 21.08 13.83 -3.41
CA VAL A 405 21.55 13.26 -4.68
C VAL A 405 20.83 13.94 -5.85
N MET A 406 19.50 14.07 -5.79
CA MET A 406 18.74 14.79 -6.84
C MET A 406 19.19 16.25 -6.98
N ALA A 407 19.48 16.95 -5.89
CA ALA A 407 19.95 18.33 -5.90
C ALA A 407 21.36 18.53 -6.50
N SER A 408 22.20 17.48 -6.50
CA SER A 408 23.64 17.56 -6.79
C SER A 408 24.01 17.89 -8.24
N GLY A 409 23.11 17.68 -9.19
CA GLY A 409 23.39 17.87 -10.63
C GLY A 409 24.39 16.89 -11.24
N LEU A 410 24.77 15.83 -10.53
CA LEU A 410 25.63 14.76 -11.07
C LEU A 410 24.93 14.00 -12.21
N LEU A 411 25.71 13.44 -13.12
CA LEU A 411 25.17 12.61 -14.20
C LEU A 411 24.41 11.41 -13.61
N GLY A 412 23.16 11.22 -14.00
CA GLY A 412 22.31 10.14 -13.48
C GLY A 412 21.77 10.39 -12.06
N ASN A 413 21.91 11.61 -11.52
CA ASN A 413 21.36 12.02 -10.22
C ASN A 413 19.89 11.63 -10.03
N LEU A 414 19.05 11.82 -11.06
CA LEU A 414 17.63 11.55 -10.97
C LEU A 414 17.33 10.05 -10.86
N TYR A 415 18.08 9.19 -11.55
CA TYR A 415 17.94 7.74 -11.43
C TYR A 415 18.35 7.24 -10.04
N ILE A 416 19.55 7.62 -9.57
CA ILE A 416 20.05 7.21 -8.25
C ILE A 416 19.16 7.78 -7.14
N GLY A 417 18.82 9.06 -7.24
CA GLY A 417 17.91 9.73 -6.31
C GLY A 417 16.55 9.04 -6.27
N SER A 418 15.96 8.70 -7.43
CA SER A 418 14.64 8.05 -7.50
C SER A 418 14.64 6.66 -6.85
N LEU A 419 15.75 5.93 -6.96
CA LEU A 419 15.94 4.64 -6.30
C LEU A 419 15.92 4.82 -4.78
N ILE A 420 16.73 5.72 -4.26
CA ILE A 420 16.88 5.93 -2.82
C ILE A 420 15.57 6.47 -2.21
N VAL A 421 15.00 7.53 -2.81
CA VAL A 421 13.74 8.12 -2.37
C VAL A 421 12.60 7.12 -2.53
N GLY A 422 12.55 6.34 -3.62
CA GLY A 422 11.52 5.33 -3.87
C GLY A 422 11.52 4.21 -2.81
N LEU A 423 12.70 3.68 -2.45
CA LEU A 423 12.87 2.69 -1.37
C LEU A 423 12.46 3.27 -0.02
N ALA A 424 12.92 4.48 0.30
CA ALA A 424 12.59 5.15 1.55
C ALA A 424 11.08 5.45 1.66
N TYR A 425 10.49 5.99 0.60
CA TYR A 425 9.06 6.30 0.51
C TYR A 425 8.20 5.04 0.65
N GLY A 426 8.58 3.97 -0.05
CA GLY A 426 7.95 2.67 0.13
C GLY A 426 8.01 2.18 1.57
N SER A 427 9.19 2.31 2.21
CA SER A 427 9.38 1.86 3.59
C SER A 427 8.42 2.51 4.58
N GLN A 428 8.17 3.81 4.43
CA GLN A 428 7.25 4.54 5.30
C GLN A 428 5.81 3.99 5.23
N TRP A 429 5.34 3.60 4.04
CA TRP A 429 3.99 3.07 3.83
C TRP A 429 3.75 1.69 4.47
N ALA A 430 4.80 0.93 4.77
CA ALA A 430 4.72 -0.33 5.51
C ALA A 430 4.96 -0.13 7.01
N LEU A 431 5.94 0.69 7.39
CA LEU A 431 6.26 0.94 8.81
C LEU A 431 5.14 1.68 9.54
N MET A 432 4.55 2.71 8.92
CA MET A 432 3.55 3.58 9.56
C MET A 432 2.31 2.81 10.09
N PRO A 433 1.60 1.98 9.31
CA PRO A 433 0.47 1.20 9.84
C PRO A 433 0.93 0.20 10.91
N THR A 434 2.10 -0.42 10.77
CA THR A 434 2.62 -1.40 11.73
C THR A 434 2.92 -0.74 13.08
N ILE A 435 3.63 0.39 13.08
CA ILE A 435 3.92 1.21 14.27
C ILE A 435 2.61 1.71 14.91
N THR A 436 1.65 2.16 14.08
CA THR A 436 0.34 2.62 14.57
C THR A 436 -0.37 1.50 15.34
N SER A 437 -0.35 0.28 14.81
CA SER A 437 -0.97 -0.88 15.46
C SER A 437 -0.31 -1.27 16.79
N GLU A 438 1.02 -1.09 16.88
CA GLU A 438 1.79 -1.44 18.08
C GLU A 438 1.61 -0.38 19.17
N ILE A 439 1.61 0.90 18.83
CA ILE A 439 1.51 2.00 19.80
C ILE A 439 0.08 2.22 20.29
N PHE A 440 -0.91 2.18 19.40
CA PHE A 440 -2.29 2.56 19.71
C PHE A 440 -3.28 1.40 19.78
N GLY A 441 -2.86 0.19 19.41
CA GLY A 441 -3.72 -0.99 19.33
C GLY A 441 -4.33 -1.20 17.95
N ILE A 442 -4.97 -2.36 17.79
CA ILE A 442 -5.39 -2.89 16.48
C ILE A 442 -6.85 -2.51 16.18
N ARG A 443 -7.69 -2.30 17.20
CA ARG A 443 -9.15 -2.12 17.03
C ARG A 443 -9.53 -0.89 16.20
N HIS A 444 -8.87 0.23 16.45
CA HIS A 444 -9.10 1.50 15.75
C HIS A 444 -7.93 1.90 14.86
N MET A 445 -6.99 0.97 14.62
CA MET A 445 -5.76 1.20 13.86
C MET A 445 -6.03 1.86 12.51
N GLY A 446 -7.00 1.35 11.74
CA GLY A 446 -7.31 1.90 10.41
C GLY A 446 -7.65 3.39 10.47
N THR A 447 -8.52 3.78 11.41
CA THR A 447 -8.93 5.17 11.56
C THR A 447 -7.78 6.06 12.02
N ILE A 448 -6.99 5.60 12.99
CA ILE A 448 -5.83 6.34 13.49
C ILE A 448 -4.78 6.52 12.39
N PHE A 449 -4.43 5.45 11.68
CA PHE A 449 -3.48 5.47 10.57
C PHE A 449 -3.90 6.46 9.49
N TYR A 450 -5.17 6.46 9.08
CA TYR A 450 -5.64 7.38 8.05
C TYR A 450 -5.81 8.82 8.55
N THR A 451 -6.01 9.03 9.85
CA THR A 451 -5.96 10.38 10.44
C THR A 451 -4.53 10.94 10.40
N ILE A 452 -3.54 10.11 10.71
CA ILE A 452 -2.10 10.46 10.54
C ILE A 452 -1.78 10.68 9.06
N SER A 453 -2.33 9.84 8.17
CA SER A 453 -1.99 9.86 6.75
C SER A 453 -2.40 11.14 6.02
N ILE A 454 -3.37 11.91 6.55
CA ILE A 454 -3.73 13.24 6.02
C ILE A 454 -2.53 14.18 5.97
N ALA A 455 -1.55 14.00 6.85
CA ALA A 455 -0.31 14.77 6.82
C ALA A 455 0.45 14.67 5.48
N SER A 456 0.35 13.52 4.78
CA SER A 456 1.06 13.28 3.51
C SER A 456 0.59 14.20 2.37
N PRO A 457 -0.72 14.23 1.99
CA PRO A 457 -1.19 15.17 0.97
C PRO A 457 -1.03 16.63 1.39
N VAL A 458 -1.16 16.95 2.69
CA VAL A 458 -0.88 18.31 3.19
C VAL A 458 0.58 18.68 2.94
N GLY A 459 1.54 17.83 3.34
CA GLY A 459 2.96 18.06 3.09
C GLY A 459 3.28 18.12 1.59
N SER A 460 2.70 17.22 0.79
CA SER A 460 2.89 17.20 -0.67
C SER A 460 2.38 18.46 -1.35
N TYR A 461 1.26 19.05 -0.90
CA TYR A 461 0.80 20.34 -1.40
C TYR A 461 1.84 21.44 -1.14
N PHE A 462 2.35 21.55 0.09
CA PHE A 462 3.38 22.53 0.43
C PHE A 462 4.64 22.32 -0.42
N PHE A 463 5.16 21.10 -0.50
CA PHE A 463 6.40 20.84 -1.24
C PHE A 463 6.24 20.90 -2.76
N SER A 464 5.13 20.42 -3.32
CA SER A 464 4.92 20.44 -4.78
C SER A 464 4.58 21.84 -5.27
N VAL A 465 3.65 22.53 -4.61
CA VAL A 465 3.13 23.81 -5.10
C VAL A 465 3.98 24.97 -4.60
N LYS A 466 4.20 25.05 -3.28
CA LYS A 466 4.85 26.22 -2.66
C LYS A 466 6.38 26.17 -2.71
N VAL A 467 6.96 24.98 -2.81
CA VAL A 467 8.42 24.85 -2.95
C VAL A 467 8.80 24.60 -4.39
N ILE A 468 8.42 23.45 -4.96
CA ILE A 468 8.83 23.06 -6.32
C ILE A 468 8.30 24.05 -7.37
N GLY A 469 6.99 24.23 -7.46
CA GLY A 469 6.37 25.10 -8.47
C GLY A 469 6.83 26.55 -8.37
N TYR A 470 6.67 27.16 -7.18
CA TYR A 470 7.06 28.56 -6.96
C TYR A 470 8.53 28.85 -7.27
N LEU A 471 9.46 27.96 -6.85
CA LEU A 471 10.89 28.16 -7.12
C LEU A 471 11.24 27.92 -8.59
N TYR A 472 10.56 26.99 -9.26
CA TYR A 472 10.71 26.77 -10.69
C TYR A 472 10.29 28.01 -11.49
N ASP A 473 9.13 28.59 -11.16
CA ASP A 473 8.59 29.76 -11.85
C ASP A 473 9.50 30.99 -11.71
N GLN A 474 10.26 31.12 -10.62
CA GLN A 474 11.23 32.21 -10.44
C GLN A 474 12.43 32.14 -11.40
N VAL A 475 12.77 30.95 -11.89
CA VAL A 475 13.93 30.72 -12.76
C VAL A 475 13.54 30.32 -14.18
N ALA A 476 12.25 30.14 -14.45
CA ALA A 476 11.71 29.84 -15.76
C ALA A 476 11.83 31.03 -16.73
N SER A 477 11.98 30.74 -18.02
CA SER A 477 11.99 31.77 -19.06
C SER A 477 10.64 32.46 -19.17
N VAL A 478 10.64 33.76 -19.47
CA VAL A 478 9.41 34.55 -19.63
C VAL A 478 8.63 34.12 -20.89
N ASP A 479 9.32 33.67 -21.93
CA ASP A 479 8.72 33.39 -23.24
C ASP A 479 8.08 31.99 -23.34
N ASP A 480 8.64 30.98 -22.68
CA ASP A 480 8.20 29.57 -22.81
C ASP A 480 7.87 28.93 -21.45
N HIS A 481 7.86 29.72 -20.37
CA HIS A 481 7.62 29.27 -18.98
C HIS A 481 8.41 28.01 -18.60
N SER A 482 9.61 27.86 -19.18
CA SER A 482 10.40 26.64 -19.10
C SER A 482 11.80 26.93 -18.55
N CYS A 483 12.27 26.06 -17.67
CA CYS A 483 13.61 26.06 -17.11
C CYS A 483 14.33 24.75 -17.48
N TYR A 484 15.63 24.85 -17.82
CA TYR A 484 16.46 23.70 -18.17
C TYR A 484 17.74 23.62 -17.33
N GLY A 485 18.08 22.40 -16.91
CA GLY A 485 19.24 22.09 -16.09
C GLY A 485 18.94 21.87 -14.62
N ASN A 486 19.99 21.59 -13.84
CA ASN A 486 19.85 21.21 -12.43
C ASN A 486 19.39 22.37 -11.53
N HIS A 487 19.74 23.61 -11.87
CA HIS A 487 19.41 24.79 -11.06
C HIS A 487 17.89 25.00 -10.92
N CYS A 488 17.07 24.49 -11.85
CA CYS A 488 15.62 24.57 -11.83
C CYS A 488 14.99 23.93 -10.58
N PHE A 489 15.63 22.88 -10.03
CA PHE A 489 15.07 22.12 -8.92
C PHE A 489 16.05 21.91 -7.76
N SER A 490 17.33 22.26 -7.91
CA SER A 490 18.36 22.02 -6.89
C SER A 490 17.96 22.60 -5.53
N THR A 491 17.53 23.86 -5.47
CA THR A 491 17.06 24.51 -4.23
C THR A 491 15.86 23.79 -3.63
N SER A 492 14.88 23.42 -4.45
CA SER A 492 13.69 22.68 -4.02
C SER A 492 14.04 21.33 -3.38
N PHE A 493 14.99 20.61 -3.98
CA PHE A 493 15.47 19.34 -3.45
C PHE A 493 16.31 19.49 -2.17
N VAL A 494 17.09 20.57 -2.02
CA VAL A 494 17.78 20.88 -0.75
C VAL A 494 16.78 21.14 0.37
N ILE A 495 15.71 21.91 0.11
CA ILE A 495 14.65 22.16 1.09
C ILE A 495 13.96 20.83 1.46
N MET A 496 13.61 20.00 0.48
CA MET A 496 13.02 18.69 0.75
C MET A 496 13.95 17.77 1.54
N ALA A 497 15.26 17.79 1.28
CA ALA A 497 16.24 17.05 2.06
C ALA A 497 16.28 17.49 3.52
N ALA A 498 16.27 18.81 3.77
CA ALA A 498 16.22 19.35 5.13
C ALA A 498 14.93 18.94 5.87
N MET A 499 13.79 18.94 5.16
CA MET A 499 12.52 18.49 5.72
C MET A 499 12.50 16.98 5.99
N ALA A 500 13.00 16.15 5.08
CA ALA A 500 13.14 14.72 5.31
C ALA A 500 14.07 14.41 6.51
N MET A 501 15.16 15.19 6.66
CA MET A 501 16.04 15.11 7.83
C MET A 501 15.30 15.49 9.12
N LEU A 502 14.52 16.58 9.13
CA LEU A 502 13.66 16.93 10.26
C LEU A 502 12.69 15.78 10.61
N GLY A 503 12.07 15.15 9.60
CA GLY A 503 11.26 13.96 9.79
C GLY A 503 12.02 12.81 10.45
N SER A 504 13.28 12.58 10.04
CA SER A 504 14.17 11.59 10.66
C SER A 504 14.46 11.89 12.13
N LEU A 505 14.76 13.15 12.48
CA LEU A 505 14.96 13.55 13.87
C LEU A 505 13.71 13.33 14.72
N VAL A 506 12.53 13.67 14.20
CA VAL A 506 11.24 13.45 14.88
C VAL A 506 10.97 11.94 15.08
N ALA A 507 11.25 11.11 14.07
CA ALA A 507 11.15 9.66 14.16
C ALA A 507 12.14 9.08 15.18
N PHE A 508 13.35 9.65 15.29
CA PHE A 508 14.33 9.27 16.30
C PHE A 508 13.87 9.62 17.72
N VAL A 509 13.26 10.80 17.92
CA VAL A 509 12.61 11.14 19.20
C VAL A 509 11.51 10.15 19.54
N LEU A 510 10.69 9.73 18.57
CA LEU A 510 9.68 8.69 18.78
C LEU A 510 10.33 7.37 19.22
N PHE A 511 11.40 6.94 18.56
CA PHE A 511 12.18 5.76 18.93
C PHE A 511 12.63 5.82 20.40
N LEU A 512 13.21 6.94 20.84
CA LEU A 512 13.67 7.11 22.22
C LEU A 512 12.51 6.99 23.22
N ARG A 513 11.34 7.58 22.89
CA ARG A 513 10.15 7.52 23.74
C ARG A 513 9.55 6.12 23.82
N THR A 514 9.53 5.38 22.72
CA THR A 514 8.91 4.05 22.66
C THR A 514 9.85 2.92 23.06
N LYS A 515 11.15 3.19 23.29
CA LYS A 515 12.15 2.16 23.62
C LYS A 515 11.74 1.26 24.79
N LYS A 516 11.27 1.84 25.90
CA LYS A 516 10.81 1.07 27.07
C LYS A 516 9.56 0.23 26.76
N PHE A 517 8.62 0.82 26.02
CA PHE A 517 7.39 0.13 25.60
C PHE A 517 7.70 -1.13 24.77
N TYR A 518 8.59 -1.01 23.77
CA TYR A 518 8.99 -2.15 22.95
C TYR A 518 9.79 -3.20 23.73
N ALA A 519 10.63 -2.78 24.70
CA ALA A 519 11.30 -3.74 25.57
C ALA A 519 10.30 -4.60 26.37
N THR A 520 9.23 -3.98 26.89
CA THR A 520 8.14 -4.71 27.55
C THR A 520 7.36 -5.61 26.58
N LEU A 521 7.11 -5.14 25.35
CA LEU A 521 6.44 -5.92 24.32
C LEU A 521 7.22 -7.20 23.97
N VAL A 522 8.53 -7.09 23.79
CA VAL A 522 9.42 -8.22 23.49
C VAL A 522 9.49 -9.18 24.67
N ALA A 523 9.65 -8.68 25.90
CA ALA A 523 9.67 -9.52 27.10
C ALA A 523 8.37 -10.35 27.23
N LYS A 524 7.21 -9.74 26.97
CA LYS A 524 5.92 -10.46 26.97
C LYS A 524 5.79 -11.51 25.87
N ARG A 525 6.46 -11.33 24.73
CA ARG A 525 6.46 -12.31 23.63
C ARG A 525 7.34 -13.52 23.94
N ILE A 526 8.45 -13.35 24.67
CA ILE A 526 9.33 -14.45 25.09
C ILE A 526 8.66 -15.33 26.16
N LEU A 527 7.75 -14.76 26.95
CA LEU A 527 7.01 -15.47 28.00
C LEU A 527 5.78 -16.25 27.50
N LYS A 528 5.42 -16.13 26.21
CA LYS A 528 4.39 -16.94 25.54
C LYS A 528 5.02 -18.11 24.84
#